data_AF-A0A955MLV2-F1
#
_entry.id   AF-A0A955MLV2-F1
#
_cell.length_a   1.000
_cell.length_b   1.000
_cell.length_c   1.000
_cell.angle_alpha   90.00
_cell.angle_beta   90.00
_cell.angle_gamma   90.00
#
_symmetry.space_group_name_H-M   'P 1'
#
loop_
_entity.id
_entity.type
_entity.pdbx_description
1 polymer ?
#
loop_
_entity_poly.entity_id
_entity_poly.type
_entity_poly.pdbx_seq_one_letter_code
_entity_poly.pdbx_strand_id
1 'polypeptide(L)'
;MRVDENGRVGIQNNNPSALLQVGTGGAVCNGTTWIDGSSRDFKKQIQDLSEADLEELMKVLDDVDMVSYLYKQESDDTPRHVGMIAEEMPDILASKDRKGLELGRHVGFLMGVVKVLKTQNEEMAQELEQLKAEIAAIKENK
;
A
#
# COMPACT_ATOMS: atom_id res chain seq x y z
N MET A 1 -9.30 -16.50 -23.57
CA MET A 1 -7.85 -16.29 -23.61
C MET A 1 -7.42 -16.27 -25.07
N ARG A 2 -6.53 -15.37 -25.47
CA ARG A 2 -5.95 -15.26 -26.82
C ARG A 2 -4.44 -15.20 -26.70
N VAL A 3 -3.74 -15.82 -27.65
CA VAL A 3 -2.33 -15.52 -27.93
C VAL A 3 -2.27 -14.85 -29.30
N ASP A 4 -1.63 -13.69 -29.40
CA ASP A 4 -1.50 -12.98 -30.68
C ASP A 4 -0.26 -13.45 -31.47
N GLU A 5 -0.10 -12.93 -32.70
CA GLU A 5 1.02 -13.27 -33.59
C GLU A 5 2.40 -12.87 -33.03
N ASN A 6 2.44 -11.96 -32.06
CA ASN A 6 3.65 -11.51 -31.39
C ASN A 6 3.90 -12.30 -30.09
N GLY A 7 3.12 -13.35 -29.82
CA GLY A 7 3.24 -14.19 -28.63
C GLY A 7 2.67 -13.56 -27.35
N ARG A 8 1.90 -12.47 -27.45
CA ARG A 8 1.28 -11.82 -26.28
C ARG A 8 0.03 -12.55 -25.87
N VAL A 9 -0.13 -12.75 -24.56
CA VAL A 9 -1.27 -13.45 -23.96
C VAL A 9 -2.27 -12.43 -23.41
N GLY A 10 -3.49 -12.47 -23.94
CA GLY A 10 -4.64 -11.72 -23.43
C GLY A 10 -5.64 -12.64 -22.74
N ILE A 11 -5.97 -12.38 -21.47
CA ILE A 11 -7.05 -13.07 -20.75
C ILE A 11 -8.20 -12.08 -20.61
N GLN A 12 -9.38 -12.40 -21.17
CA GLN A 12 -10.49 -11.44 -21.35
C GLN A 12 -10.08 -10.15 -22.09
N ASN A 13 -9.02 -10.22 -22.89
CA ASN A 13 -8.53 -9.12 -23.72
C ASN A 13 -8.12 -9.68 -25.08
N ASN A 14 -8.74 -9.17 -26.14
CA ASN A 14 -8.51 -9.66 -27.50
C ASN A 14 -7.44 -8.87 -28.24
N ASN A 15 -6.89 -7.79 -27.68
CA ASN A 15 -5.84 -6.98 -28.31
C ASN A 15 -4.78 -6.57 -27.27
N PRO A 16 -4.00 -7.54 -26.75
CA PRO A 16 -3.04 -7.27 -25.69
C PRO A 16 -1.90 -6.35 -26.16
N SER A 17 -1.58 -5.33 -25.37
CA SER A 17 -0.47 -4.40 -25.62
C SER A 17 0.82 -4.79 -24.89
N ALA A 18 0.75 -5.74 -23.95
CA ALA A 18 1.87 -6.28 -23.17
C ALA A 18 2.00 -7.80 -23.33
N LEU A 19 3.12 -8.39 -22.89
CA LEU A 19 3.36 -9.84 -23.01
C LEU A 19 2.27 -10.67 -22.32
N LEU A 20 1.81 -10.23 -21.15
CA LEU A 20 0.61 -10.74 -20.51
C LEU A 20 -0.28 -9.55 -20.14
N GLN A 21 -1.56 -9.59 -20.53
CA GLN A 21 -2.56 -8.60 -20.14
C GLN A 21 -3.84 -9.31 -19.69
N VAL A 22 -4.32 -8.95 -18.49
CA VAL A 22 -5.48 -9.58 -17.86
C VAL A 22 -6.62 -8.58 -17.69
N GLY A 23 -7.77 -8.94 -18.25
CA GLY A 23 -8.98 -8.13 -18.25
C GLY A 23 -8.86 -6.84 -19.07
N THR A 24 -9.76 -5.91 -18.78
CA THR A 24 -9.81 -4.58 -19.38
C THR A 24 -9.37 -3.47 -18.42
N GLY A 25 -9.01 -3.83 -17.18
CA GLY A 25 -8.64 -2.90 -16.11
C GLY A 25 -7.17 -2.46 -16.10
N GLY A 26 -6.40 -2.71 -17.17
CA GLY A 26 -5.02 -2.24 -17.33
C GLY A 26 -3.92 -3.06 -16.64
N ALA A 27 -4.25 -4.23 -16.08
CA ALA A 27 -3.25 -5.10 -15.43
C ALA A 27 -2.37 -5.81 -16.46
N VAL A 28 -1.06 -5.58 -16.41
CA VAL A 28 -0.10 -6.07 -17.41
C VAL A 28 1.18 -6.59 -16.79
N CYS A 29 1.81 -7.57 -17.46
CA CYS A 29 3.19 -7.98 -17.21
C CYS A 29 3.98 -7.94 -18.52
N ASN A 30 5.16 -7.33 -18.46
CA ASN A 30 6.08 -7.19 -19.58
C ASN A 30 7.21 -8.23 -19.57
N GLY A 31 7.11 -9.25 -18.72
CA GLY A 31 8.11 -10.30 -18.51
C GLY A 31 9.08 -10.03 -17.36
N THR A 32 9.09 -8.81 -16.79
CA THR A 32 9.94 -8.49 -15.63
C THR A 32 9.15 -7.92 -14.46
N THR A 33 8.09 -7.16 -14.72
CA THR A 33 7.33 -6.46 -13.69
C THR A 33 5.83 -6.61 -13.94
N TRP A 34 5.07 -6.77 -12.86
CA TRP A 34 3.63 -6.64 -12.87
C TRP A 34 3.24 -5.17 -12.62
N ILE A 35 2.34 -4.63 -13.46
CA ILE A 35 1.83 -3.27 -13.35
C ILE A 35 0.32 -3.36 -13.14
N ASP A 36 -0.14 -2.90 -11.98
CA ASP A 36 -1.57 -2.76 -11.69
C ASP A 36 -2.16 -1.58 -12.48
N GLY A 37 -3.31 -1.80 -13.11
CA GLY A 37 -3.99 -0.72 -13.80
C GLY A 37 -4.60 0.26 -12.82
N SER A 38 -4.17 1.52 -12.92
CA SER A 38 -4.61 2.61 -12.05
C SER A 38 -4.86 3.88 -12.86
N SER A 39 -5.94 3.88 -13.63
CA SER A 39 -6.44 5.03 -14.41
C SER A 39 -7.85 5.41 -13.97
N ARG A 40 -8.26 6.66 -14.22
CA ARG A 40 -9.66 7.09 -14.14
C ARG A 40 -10.57 6.29 -15.07
N ASP A 41 -10.02 5.69 -16.14
CA ASP A 41 -10.76 4.80 -17.04
C ASP A 41 -11.18 3.49 -16.35
N PHE A 42 -10.47 3.10 -15.29
CA PHE A 42 -10.70 1.85 -14.56
C PHE A 42 -11.31 2.06 -13.17
N LYS A 43 -11.32 3.32 -12.69
CA LYS A 43 -11.75 3.70 -11.34
C LYS A 43 -13.00 4.58 -11.41
N LYS A 44 -13.92 4.38 -10.48
CA LYS A 44 -15.15 5.17 -10.35
C LYS A 44 -15.29 5.70 -8.93
N GLN A 45 -16.11 6.74 -8.74
CA GLN A 45 -16.37 7.36 -7.43
C GLN A 45 -15.08 7.81 -6.72
N ILE A 46 -14.16 8.41 -7.49
CA ILE A 46 -12.89 8.92 -6.97
C ILE A 46 -13.17 10.16 -6.12
N GLN A 47 -12.77 10.11 -4.86
CA GLN A 47 -12.87 11.20 -3.89
C GLN A 47 -11.49 11.44 -3.28
N ASP A 48 -11.22 12.69 -2.91
CA ASP A 48 -10.03 13.03 -2.16
C ASP A 48 -10.22 12.63 -0.69
N LEU A 49 -9.14 12.19 -0.04
CA LEU A 49 -9.14 11.90 1.39
C LEU A 49 -8.94 13.21 2.16
N SER A 50 -9.80 13.45 3.16
CA SER A 50 -9.61 14.51 4.15
C SER A 50 -8.49 14.14 5.13
N GLU A 51 -8.05 15.12 5.92
CA GLU A 51 -7.10 14.88 7.02
C GLU A 51 -7.65 13.86 8.03
N ALA A 52 -8.94 13.96 8.36
CA ALA A 52 -9.62 13.01 9.23
C ALA A 52 -9.62 11.58 8.65
N ASP A 53 -9.87 11.43 7.34
CA ASP A 53 -9.80 10.12 6.69
C ASP A 53 -8.38 9.52 6.77
N LEU A 54 -7.35 10.35 6.61
CA LEU A 54 -5.96 9.92 6.71
C LEU A 54 -5.59 9.52 8.15
N GLU A 55 -6.04 10.28 9.16
CA GLU A 55 -5.87 9.94 10.58
C GLU A 55 -6.55 8.62 10.96
N GLU A 56 -7.70 8.30 10.36
CA GLU A 56 -8.35 7.00 10.56
C GLU A 56 -7.48 5.84 10.06
N LEU A 57 -6.67 6.03 9.01
CA LEU A 57 -5.73 5.02 8.54
C LEU A 57 -4.65 4.68 9.58
N MET A 58 -4.24 5.64 10.41
CA MET A 58 -3.29 5.38 11.50
C MET A 58 -3.87 4.40 12.52
N LYS A 59 -5.15 4.56 12.88
CA LYS A 59 -5.82 3.67 13.84
C LYS A 59 -5.93 2.24 13.29
N VAL A 60 -6.17 2.11 12.00
CA VAL A 60 -6.20 0.79 11.33
C VAL A 60 -4.84 0.09 11.42
N LEU A 61 -3.74 0.83 11.41
CA LEU A 61 -2.39 0.25 11.49
C LEU A 61 -2.14 -0.44 12.84
N ASP A 62 -2.76 0.04 13.93
CA ASP A 62 -2.64 -0.56 15.26
C ASP A 62 -3.22 -1.98 15.32
N ASP A 63 -4.18 -2.29 14.43
CA ASP A 63 -4.82 -3.59 14.30
C ASP A 63 -4.13 -4.49 13.24
N VAL A 64 -2.95 -4.11 12.75
CA VAL A 64 -2.17 -4.90 11.78
C VAL A 64 -1.01 -5.62 12.46
N ASP A 65 -1.18 -6.92 12.67
CA ASP A 65 -0.14 -7.77 13.20
C ASP A 65 0.84 -8.25 12.11
N MET A 66 2.14 -8.09 12.41
CA MET A 66 3.22 -8.61 11.59
C MET A 66 3.62 -10.00 12.09
N VAL A 67 3.69 -10.95 11.16
CA VAL A 67 4.05 -12.34 11.45
C VAL A 67 5.31 -12.75 10.69
N SER A 68 5.98 -13.77 11.21
CA SER A 68 7.04 -14.48 10.49
C SER A 68 6.58 -15.88 10.13
N TYR A 69 6.77 -16.31 8.88
CA TYR A 69 6.23 -17.58 8.39
C TYR A 69 7.14 -18.26 7.36
N LEU A 70 6.83 -19.53 7.10
CA LEU A 70 7.30 -20.30 5.96
C LEU A 70 6.08 -20.75 5.16
N TYR A 71 6.19 -20.82 3.85
CA TYR A 71 5.19 -21.49 3.04
C TYR A 71 5.24 -22.99 3.29
N LYS A 72 4.09 -23.67 3.17
CA LYS A 72 3.97 -25.11 3.45
C LYS A 72 4.91 -26.01 2.63
N GLN A 73 5.43 -25.51 1.51
CA GLN A 73 6.33 -26.25 0.61
C GLN A 73 7.81 -25.92 0.85
N GLU A 74 8.11 -24.97 1.75
CA GLU A 74 9.48 -24.61 2.11
C GLU A 74 9.98 -25.53 3.23
N SER A 75 11.29 -25.74 3.25
CA SER A 75 11.96 -26.47 4.32
C SER A 75 12.18 -25.59 5.55
N ASP A 76 12.32 -26.21 6.72
CA ASP A 76 12.49 -25.50 8.00
C ASP A 76 13.78 -24.68 8.11
N ASP A 77 14.77 -24.94 7.25
CA ASP A 77 16.03 -24.19 7.15
C ASP A 77 15.97 -22.99 6.19
N THR A 78 14.84 -22.78 5.50
CA THR A 78 14.63 -21.63 4.63
C THR A 78 14.55 -20.33 5.47
N PRO A 79 15.17 -19.20 5.03
CA PRO A 79 14.98 -17.92 5.69
C PRO A 79 13.49 -17.56 5.77
N ARG A 80 13.01 -17.26 6.97
CA ARG A 80 11.58 -16.98 7.18
C ARG A 80 11.17 -15.69 6.49
N HIS A 81 9.97 -15.69 5.93
CA HIS A 81 9.31 -14.51 5.43
C HIS A 81 8.80 -13.66 6.59
N VAL A 82 8.61 -12.37 6.33
CA VAL A 82 7.89 -11.44 7.21
C VAL A 82 6.73 -10.89 6.42
N GLY A 83 5.54 -10.87 7.01
CA GLY A 83 4.34 -10.38 6.34
C GLY A 83 3.13 -10.38 7.26
N MET A 84 1.96 -10.56 6.67
CA MET A 84 0.65 -10.49 7.34
C MET A 84 -0.18 -11.71 6.97
N ILE A 85 -1.18 -12.05 7.80
CA ILE A 85 -2.18 -13.08 7.52
C ILE A 85 -3.47 -12.41 7.06
N ALA A 86 -3.92 -12.69 5.83
CA ALA A 86 -5.10 -12.04 5.25
C ALA A 86 -6.37 -12.25 6.08
N GLU A 87 -6.50 -13.40 6.74
CA GLU A 87 -7.60 -13.74 7.64
C GLU A 87 -7.65 -12.90 8.91
N GLU A 88 -6.55 -12.27 9.31
CA GLU A 88 -6.41 -11.48 10.53
C GLU A 88 -6.45 -9.96 10.24
N MET A 89 -6.33 -9.55 8.97
CA MET A 89 -6.29 -8.13 8.59
C MET A 89 -7.62 -7.39 8.76
N PRO A 90 -7.60 -6.09 9.08
CA PRO A 90 -8.78 -5.23 8.96
C PRO A 90 -9.44 -5.31 7.57
N ASP A 91 -10.76 -5.16 7.49
CA ASP A 91 -11.53 -5.34 6.24
C ASP A 91 -11.07 -4.42 5.11
N ILE A 92 -10.61 -3.21 5.44
CA ILE A 92 -10.07 -2.26 4.47
C ILE A 92 -8.78 -2.77 3.80
N LEU A 93 -8.09 -3.76 4.38
CA LEU A 93 -6.84 -4.33 3.87
C LEU A 93 -6.96 -5.79 3.42
N ALA A 94 -7.97 -6.52 3.89
CA ALA A 94 -8.16 -7.92 3.50
C ALA A 94 -8.73 -8.07 2.07
N SER A 95 -8.35 -9.15 1.37
CA SER A 95 -9.09 -9.57 0.18
C SER A 95 -10.52 -9.96 0.54
N LYS A 96 -11.41 -9.99 -0.47
CA LYS A 96 -12.83 -10.34 -0.27
C LYS A 96 -13.03 -11.70 0.40
N ASP A 97 -12.19 -12.68 0.07
CA ASP A 97 -12.20 -14.02 0.66
C ASP A 97 -11.27 -14.16 1.87
N ARG A 98 -10.54 -13.10 2.21
CA ARG A 98 -9.51 -13.04 3.25
C ARG A 98 -8.42 -14.11 3.08
N LYS A 99 -8.16 -14.57 1.86
CA LYS A 99 -7.12 -15.58 1.54
C LYS A 99 -5.95 -15.02 0.74
N GLY A 100 -5.97 -13.73 0.44
CA GLY A 100 -4.91 -13.06 -0.29
C GLY A 100 -4.76 -11.61 0.14
N LEU A 101 -3.64 -11.02 -0.28
CA LEU A 101 -3.33 -9.61 -0.04
C LEU A 101 -3.28 -8.91 -1.41
N GLU A 102 -4.01 -7.81 -1.55
CA GLU A 102 -4.00 -7.00 -2.77
C GLU A 102 -2.93 -5.90 -2.61
N LEU A 103 -1.73 -6.13 -3.14
CA LEU A 103 -0.57 -5.26 -2.90
C LEU A 103 -0.84 -3.78 -3.17
N GLY A 104 -1.55 -3.45 -4.26
CA GLY A 104 -1.92 -2.07 -4.58
C GLY A 104 -2.75 -1.38 -3.48
N ARG A 105 -3.59 -2.14 -2.77
CA ARG A 105 -4.38 -1.64 -1.65
C ARG A 105 -3.49 -1.32 -0.44
N HIS A 106 -2.58 -2.22 -0.09
CA HIS A 106 -1.63 -2.02 1.01
C HIS A 106 -0.67 -0.86 0.72
N VAL A 107 -0.16 -0.74 -0.51
CA VAL A 107 0.71 0.37 -0.90
C VAL A 107 -0.03 1.71 -0.81
N GLY A 108 -1.29 1.76 -1.27
CA GLY A 108 -2.13 2.96 -1.13
C GLY A 108 -2.36 3.34 0.33
N PHE A 109 -2.67 2.37 1.19
CA PHE A 109 -2.83 2.55 2.62
C PHE A 109 -1.56 3.09 3.29
N LEU A 110 -0.42 2.42 3.07
CA LEU A 110 0.87 2.84 3.64
C LEU A 110 1.28 4.25 3.16
N MET A 111 0.98 4.60 1.91
CA MET A 111 1.22 5.96 1.42
C MET A 111 0.35 7.00 2.14
N GLY A 112 -0.89 6.67 2.49
CA GLY A 112 -1.77 7.49 3.31
C GLY A 112 -1.20 7.70 4.72
N VAL A 113 -0.83 6.61 5.39
CA VAL A 113 -0.16 6.63 6.71
C VAL A 113 1.11 7.47 6.68
N VAL A 114 1.98 7.29 5.68
CA VAL A 114 3.23 8.07 5.54
C VAL A 114 2.95 9.56 5.39
N LYS A 115 1.85 9.97 4.74
CA LYS A 115 1.45 11.38 4.69
C LYS A 115 1.11 11.93 6.06
N VAL A 116 0.38 11.17 6.89
CA VAL A 116 0.07 11.58 8.28
C VAL A 116 1.34 11.73 9.10
N LEU A 117 2.23 10.73 9.06
CA LEU A 117 3.50 10.77 9.77
C LEU A 117 4.37 11.95 9.34
N LYS A 118 4.36 12.31 8.05
CA LYS A 118 5.06 13.50 7.56
C LYS A 118 4.51 14.78 8.19
N THR A 119 3.19 14.97 8.20
CA THR A 119 2.55 16.14 8.81
C THR A 119 2.85 16.23 10.30
N GLN A 120 2.66 15.15 11.06
CA GLN A 120 2.95 15.12 12.49
C GLN A 120 4.42 15.44 12.80
N ASN A 121 5.36 14.95 11.97
CA ASN A 121 6.77 15.25 12.14
C ASN A 121 7.11 16.73 11.86
N GLU A 122 6.43 17.37 10.90
CA GLU A 122 6.56 18.81 10.64
C GLU A 122 6.01 19.65 11.80
N GLU A 123 4.86 19.28 12.36
CA GLU A 123 4.26 19.92 13.53
C GLU A 123 5.15 19.78 14.77
N MET A 124 5.61 18.57 15.08
CA MET A 124 6.54 18.31 16.18
C MET A 124 7.83 19.11 16.05
N ALA A 125 8.36 19.27 14.83
CA ALA A 125 9.56 20.08 14.60
C ALA A 125 9.32 21.57 14.91
N GLN A 126 8.15 22.10 14.55
CA GLN A 126 7.78 23.48 14.85
C GLN A 126 7.62 23.72 16.35
N GLU A 127 6.91 22.83 17.05
CA GLU A 127 6.74 22.91 18.50
C GLU A 127 8.08 22.86 19.23
N LEU A 128 8.99 22.00 18.78
CA LEU A 128 10.32 21.85 19.36
C LEU A 128 11.17 23.12 19.19
N GLU A 129 11.08 23.81 18.05
CA GLU A 129 11.76 25.10 17.86
C GLU A 129 11.14 26.21 18.71
N GLN A 130 9.81 26.24 18.86
CA GLN A 130 9.14 27.19 19.74
C GLN A 130 9.58 27.00 21.20
N LEU A 131 9.56 25.76 21.70
CA LEU A 131 9.97 25.43 23.06
C LEU A 131 11.44 25.78 23.32
N LYS A 132 12.34 25.56 22.34
CA LYS A 132 13.74 25.98 22.45
C LYS A 132 13.87 27.50 22.59
N ALA A 133 13.11 28.26 21.81
CA ALA A 133 13.12 29.73 21.87
C ALA A 133 12.59 30.23 23.22
N GLU A 134 11.52 29.65 23.74
CA GLU A 134 10.97 29.97 25.06
C GLU A 134 11.97 29.67 26.18
N ILE A 135 12.63 28.51 26.13
CA ILE A 135 13.68 28.14 27.10
C ILE A 135 14.86 29.12 27.05
N ALA A 136 15.28 29.56 25.86
CA ALA A 136 16.35 30.55 25.72
C ALA A 136 15.96 31.89 26.37
N ALA A 137 14.76 32.39 26.08
CA ALA A 137 14.26 33.64 26.65
C ALA A 137 14.13 33.58 28.19
N ILE A 138 13.73 32.44 28.75
CA ILE A 138 13.67 32.26 30.22
C ILE A 138 15.07 32.25 30.84
N LYS A 139 16.06 31.68 30.16
CA LYS A 139 17.46 31.64 30.64
C LYS A 139 18.12 33.02 30.61
N GLU A 140 17.80 33.87 29.65
CA GLU A 140 18.35 35.23 29.55
C GLU A 140 17.77 36.19 30.61
N ASN A 141 16.58 35.90 31.15
CA ASN A 141 15.92 36.70 32.19
C ASN A 141 16.26 36.28 33.63
N LYS A 142 17.24 35.40 33.84
CA LYS A 142 17.75 34.96 35.14
C LYS A 142 19.18 35.41 35.35
#